data_AF-A0A838RDV0-F1
#
_entry.id   AF-A0A838RDV0-F1
#
_cell.length_a   1.000
_cell.length_b   1.000
_cell.length_c   1.000
_cell.angle_alpha   90.00
_cell.angle_beta   90.00
_cell.angle_gamma   90.00
#
_symmetry.space_group_name_H-M   'P 1'
#
loop_
_entity.id
_entity.type
_entity.pdbx_description
1 polymer ?
#
loop_
_entity_poly.entity_id
_entity_poly.type
_entity_poly.pdbx_seq_one_letter_code
_entity_poly.pdbx_strand_id
1 'polypeptide(L)'
;MTNNHGRAQPLPPAPVDKDLLTSCALLFSRAALLDIGLFDEQFFLYYEDNDWSLRACQRGWRLRLAPTAWLWHKESQSSGGLGSTGERYHMGKASVQFFRKHVRGTQWLTVFPYRLGSAFKTTLRLAQQGRLVAARAYWRGLWDGLRCQVRTEGSNCGANDDGSNNMPHVCLSTGNPPGRSP
;
A
#
# COMPACT_ATOMS: atom_id res chain seq x y z
N MET A 1 21.39 -13.69 15.30
CA MET A 1 19.93 -13.89 15.21
C MET A 1 19.40 -13.08 14.04
N THR A 2 19.12 -13.69 12.89
CA THR A 2 18.47 -12.99 11.77
C THR A 2 17.32 -13.86 11.28
N ASN A 3 16.08 -13.50 11.59
CA ASN A 3 14.94 -14.08 10.89
C ASN A 3 14.21 -13.00 10.09
N ASN A 4 14.96 -12.39 9.17
CA ASN A 4 14.43 -11.66 8.02
C ASN A 4 13.76 -12.64 7.03
N HIS A 5 12.71 -13.33 7.45
CA HIS A 5 11.98 -14.32 6.62
C HIS A 5 12.91 -15.43 6.07
N GLY A 6 13.92 -15.85 6.85
CA GLY A 6 14.94 -16.82 6.43
C GLY A 6 15.97 -16.29 5.42
N ARG A 7 15.93 -15.00 5.07
CA ARG A 7 16.97 -14.37 4.24
C ARG A 7 18.18 -14.08 5.11
N ALA A 8 19.30 -14.75 4.83
CA ALA A 8 20.59 -14.57 5.51
C ALA A 8 21.29 -13.24 5.13
N GLN A 9 20.52 -12.15 5.07
CA GLN A 9 21.04 -10.84 4.73
C GLN A 9 21.29 -10.03 6.01
N PRO A 10 22.51 -9.49 6.21
CA PRO A 10 22.80 -8.67 7.37
C PRO A 10 21.96 -7.39 7.34
N LEU A 11 21.49 -6.95 8.51
CA LEU A 11 20.82 -5.66 8.64
C LEU A 11 21.83 -4.52 8.46
N PRO A 12 21.39 -3.38 7.90
CA PRO A 12 22.28 -2.24 7.78
C PRO A 12 22.69 -1.70 9.17
N PRO A 13 23.90 -1.16 9.33
CA PRO A 13 24.41 -0.70 10.63
C PRO A 13 23.76 0.60 11.11
N ALA A 14 23.08 1.34 10.24
CA ALA A 14 22.42 2.61 10.53
C ALA A 14 21.07 2.68 9.82
N PRO A 15 20.18 3.62 10.20
CA PRO A 15 18.91 3.82 9.49
C PRO A 15 19.14 4.08 7.99
N VAL A 16 18.38 3.38 7.15
CA VAL A 16 18.49 3.48 5.69
C VAL A 16 17.16 3.90 5.09
N ASP A 17 17.23 4.81 4.13
CA ASP A 17 16.07 5.25 3.37
C ASP A 17 15.55 4.09 2.48
N LYS A 18 14.23 4.01 2.34
CA LYS A 18 13.52 2.98 1.57
C LYS A 18 12.44 3.63 0.73
N ASP A 19 12.07 2.96 -0.36
CA ASP A 19 10.94 3.39 -1.21
C ASP A 19 9.61 2.78 -0.74
N LEU A 20 9.68 1.74 0.09
CA LEU A 20 8.54 0.99 0.59
C LEU A 20 8.83 0.47 2.00
N LEU A 21 7.86 0.61 2.90
CA LEU A 21 7.87 -0.02 4.21
C LEU A 21 6.64 -0.90 4.37
N THR A 22 6.79 -2.03 5.06
CA THR A 22 5.69 -2.97 5.33
C THR A 22 4.86 -2.52 6.54
N SER A 23 3.53 -2.58 6.44
CA SER A 23 2.59 -2.14 7.48
C SER A 23 2.63 -2.93 8.80
N CYS A 24 3.34 -4.07 8.88
CA CYS A 24 3.41 -4.89 10.08
C CYS A 24 4.07 -4.19 11.29
N ALA A 25 4.88 -3.16 11.06
CA ALA A 25 5.65 -2.45 12.08
C ALA A 25 6.00 -1.02 11.61
N LEU A 26 5.04 -0.09 11.64
CA LEU A 26 5.26 1.30 11.23
C LEU A 26 5.10 2.28 12.39
N LEU A 27 5.99 3.27 12.42
CA LEU A 27 5.85 4.46 13.24
C LEU A 27 5.74 5.67 12.33
N PHE A 28 4.69 6.46 12.52
CA PHE A 28 4.42 7.64 11.70
C PHE A 28 4.71 8.91 12.48
N SER A 29 5.23 9.93 11.80
CA SER A 29 5.18 11.29 12.33
C SER A 29 3.74 11.81 12.20
N ARG A 30 3.27 12.56 13.20
CA ARG A 30 1.95 13.20 13.14
C ARG A 30 1.82 14.11 11.91
N ALA A 31 2.89 14.84 11.59
CA ALA A 31 2.92 15.73 10.43
C ALA A 31 2.74 14.96 9.11
N ALA A 32 3.36 13.79 8.95
CA ALA A 32 3.19 12.95 7.77
C ALA A 32 1.75 12.45 7.63
N LEU A 33 1.11 12.02 8.73
CA LEU A 33 -0.29 11.57 8.67
C LEU A 33 -1.26 12.69 8.32
N LEU A 34 -1.01 13.92 8.78
CA LEU A 34 -1.86 15.07 8.46
C LEU A 34 -1.70 15.54 7.01
N ASP A 35 -0.50 15.42 6.44
CA ASP A 35 -0.20 15.83 5.07
C ASP A 35 -0.60 14.77 4.03
N ILE A 36 -0.27 13.50 4.28
CA ILE A 36 -0.52 12.39 3.36
C ILE A 36 -1.92 11.81 3.51
N GLY A 37 -2.47 11.84 4.73
CA GLY A 37 -3.66 11.10 5.12
C GLY A 37 -3.36 9.66 5.59
N LEU A 38 -4.41 8.95 5.99
CA LEU A 38 -4.34 7.56 6.44
C LEU A 38 -4.20 6.58 5.26
N PHE A 39 -4.25 5.28 5.56
CA PHE A 39 -4.40 4.24 4.53
C PHE A 39 -5.72 4.41 3.80
N ASP A 40 -5.71 4.10 2.50
CA ASP A 40 -6.91 4.13 1.69
C ASP A 40 -7.74 2.87 1.94
N GLU A 41 -8.95 3.06 2.47
CA GLU A 41 -9.89 1.99 2.85
C GLU A 41 -10.32 1.11 1.66
N GLN A 42 -10.06 1.53 0.42
CA GLN A 42 -10.26 0.68 -0.76
C GLN A 42 -9.36 -0.57 -0.74
N PHE A 43 -8.22 -0.51 -0.04
CA PHE A 43 -7.30 -1.61 0.19
C PHE A 43 -7.60 -2.25 1.55
N PHE A 44 -8.48 -3.26 1.57
CA PHE A 44 -8.75 -4.02 2.78
C PHE A 44 -7.53 -4.84 3.26
N LEU A 45 -6.80 -5.44 2.32
CA LEU A 45 -5.63 -6.28 2.61
C LEU A 45 -4.73 -6.33 1.36
N TYR A 46 -3.43 -6.10 1.59
CA TYR A 46 -2.38 -5.97 0.58
C TYR A 46 -2.42 -4.65 -0.18
N TYR A 47 -1.23 -4.16 -0.55
CA TYR A 47 -1.00 -2.91 -1.28
C TYR A 47 -1.41 -1.62 -0.55
N GLU A 48 -1.97 -1.69 0.66
CA GLU A 48 -2.29 -0.50 1.46
C GLU A 48 -1.03 0.27 1.86
N ASP A 49 0.02 -0.47 2.20
CA ASP A 49 1.35 0.03 2.56
C ASP A 49 2.12 0.55 1.34
N ASN A 50 1.93 -0.09 0.19
CA ASN A 50 2.48 0.34 -1.10
C ASN A 50 1.85 1.67 -1.54
N ASP A 51 0.52 1.79 -1.44
CA ASP A 51 -0.20 3.02 -1.72
C ASP A 51 0.28 4.17 -0.83
N TRP A 52 0.32 3.93 0.48
CA TRP A 52 0.75 4.96 1.44
C TRP A 52 2.21 5.37 1.24
N SER A 53 3.11 4.39 1.07
CA SER A 53 4.55 4.65 0.85
C SER A 53 4.78 5.45 -0.43
N LEU A 54 4.07 5.12 -1.51
CA LEU A 54 4.16 5.86 -2.76
C LEU A 54 3.64 7.30 -2.62
N ARG A 55 2.51 7.50 -1.95
CA ARG A 55 1.98 8.85 -1.64
C ARG A 55 2.93 9.65 -0.76
N ALA A 56 3.57 9.01 0.21
CA ALA A 56 4.57 9.63 1.06
C ALA A 56 5.79 10.10 0.26
N CYS A 57 6.35 9.24 -0.59
CA CYS A 57 7.48 9.58 -1.46
C CYS A 57 7.13 10.70 -2.45
N GLN A 58 5.92 10.68 -3.03
CA GLN A 58 5.43 11.74 -3.93
C GLN A 58 5.30 13.11 -3.25
N ARG A 59 5.03 13.13 -1.94
CA ARG A 59 5.00 14.34 -1.10
C ARG A 59 6.37 14.69 -0.48
N GLY A 60 7.44 13.96 -0.84
CA GLY A 60 8.80 14.24 -0.40
C GLY A 60 9.15 13.74 1.00
N TRP A 61 8.31 12.90 1.61
CA TRP A 61 8.62 12.27 2.90
C TRP A 61 9.63 11.15 2.73
N ARG A 62 10.54 11.01 3.71
CA ARG A 62 11.52 9.92 3.76
C ARG A 62 10.97 8.76 4.56
N LEU A 63 11.01 7.57 3.97
CA LEU A 63 10.70 6.32 4.66
C LEU A 63 12.00 5.68 5.12
N ARG A 64 12.11 5.34 6.41
CA ARG A 64 13.36 4.83 7.00
C ARG A 64 13.16 3.51 7.71
N LEU A 65 14.03 2.55 7.41
CA LEU A 65 14.17 1.34 8.19
C LEU A 65 15.04 1.61 9.42
N ALA A 66 14.52 1.33 10.62
CA ALA A 66 15.29 1.39 11.86
C ALA A 66 15.89 0.00 12.18
N PRO A 67 17.20 -0.23 11.97
CA PRO A 67 17.80 -1.56 12.12
C PRO A 67 17.88 -2.04 13.58
N THR A 68 17.66 -1.14 14.55
CA THR A 68 17.65 -1.44 15.99
C THR A 68 16.26 -1.76 16.53
N ALA A 69 15.20 -1.59 15.72
CA ALA A 69 13.83 -1.94 16.09
C ALA A 69 13.46 -3.31 15.52
N TRP A 70 13.10 -4.26 16.40
CA TRP A 70 12.86 -5.65 16.04
C TRP A 70 11.54 -6.11 16.64
N LEU A 71 10.78 -6.88 15.86
CA LEU A 71 9.60 -7.58 16.36
C LEU A 71 9.44 -8.92 15.65
N TRP A 72 8.65 -9.80 16.26
CA TRP A 72 8.28 -11.09 15.67
C TRP A 72 6.95 -10.93 14.95
N HIS A 73 6.96 -11.18 13.65
CA HIS A 73 5.75 -11.17 12.83
C HIS A 73 5.46 -12.58 12.31
N LYS A 74 4.25 -13.07 12.58
CA LYS A 74 3.80 -14.36 12.05
C LYS A 74 3.10 -14.15 10.72
N GLU A 75 3.84 -14.36 9.64
CA GLU A 75 3.37 -14.13 8.28
C GLU A 75 2.13 -14.95 7.93
N SER A 76 1.23 -14.32 7.16
CA SER A 76 0.06 -14.96 6.53
C SER A 76 -0.92 -15.64 7.50
N GLN A 77 -0.82 -15.44 8.81
CA GLN A 77 -1.74 -16.08 9.76
C GLN A 77 -3.18 -15.54 9.60
N SER A 78 -3.33 -14.23 9.47
CA SER A 78 -4.64 -13.57 9.34
C SER A 78 -5.30 -13.78 7.97
N SER A 79 -4.51 -14.09 6.93
CA SER A 79 -4.99 -14.32 5.57
C SER A 79 -5.28 -15.79 5.26
N GLY A 80 -5.23 -16.68 6.27
CA GLY A 80 -5.50 -18.12 6.11
C GLY A 80 -4.32 -18.94 5.56
N GLY A 81 -3.11 -18.40 5.63
CA GLY A 81 -1.86 -19.07 5.24
C GLY A 81 -1.40 -18.76 3.82
N LEU A 82 -0.11 -19.00 3.56
CA LEU A 82 0.53 -18.66 2.29
C LEU A 82 -0.12 -19.41 1.11
N GLY A 83 -0.61 -18.66 0.13
CA GLY A 83 -1.31 -19.15 -1.05
C GLY A 83 -2.72 -19.67 -0.79
N SER A 84 -3.36 -19.25 0.30
CA SER A 84 -4.77 -19.53 0.56
C SER A 84 -5.68 -18.85 -0.49
N THR A 85 -6.93 -19.31 -0.56
CA THR A 85 -7.96 -18.72 -1.43
C THR A 85 -8.22 -17.25 -1.10
N GLY A 86 -8.32 -16.92 0.20
CA GLY A 86 -8.58 -15.55 0.67
C GLY A 86 -7.41 -14.61 0.39
N GLU A 87 -6.18 -15.03 0.72
CA GLU A 87 -4.96 -14.29 0.37
C GLU A 87 -4.94 -13.96 -1.13
N ARG A 88 -5.13 -14.98 -1.97
CA ARG A 88 -4.98 -14.83 -3.43
C ARG A 88 -6.07 -13.95 -4.03
N TYR A 89 -7.29 -14.02 -3.52
CA TYR A 89 -8.37 -13.11 -3.90
C TYR A 89 -8.02 -11.66 -3.57
N HIS A 90 -7.69 -11.36 -2.31
CA HIS A 90 -7.41 -9.99 -1.88
C HIS A 90 -6.17 -9.42 -2.56
N MET A 91 -5.10 -10.21 -2.69
CA MET A 91 -3.89 -9.79 -3.40
C MET A 91 -4.17 -9.51 -4.89
N GLY A 92 -4.99 -10.33 -5.55
CA GLY A 92 -5.44 -10.10 -6.93
C GLY A 92 -6.19 -8.77 -7.04
N LYS A 93 -7.23 -8.58 -6.21
CA LYS A 93 -8.07 -7.38 -6.20
C LYS A 93 -7.27 -6.10 -5.90
N ALA A 94 -6.52 -6.10 -4.81
CA ALA A 94 -5.72 -4.96 -4.37
C ALA A 94 -4.65 -4.57 -5.40
N SER A 95 -4.02 -5.56 -6.04
CA SER A 95 -3.02 -5.26 -7.08
C SER A 95 -3.63 -4.50 -8.26
N VAL A 96 -4.82 -4.89 -8.74
CA VAL A 96 -5.49 -4.17 -9.83
C VAL A 96 -5.87 -2.76 -9.41
N GLN A 97 -6.41 -2.59 -8.20
CA GLN A 97 -6.74 -1.27 -7.65
C GLN A 97 -5.52 -0.37 -7.59
N PHE A 98 -4.38 -0.88 -7.10
CA PHE A 98 -3.12 -0.12 -6.98
C PHE A 98 -2.61 0.37 -8.33
N PHE A 99 -2.47 -0.51 -9.32
CA PHE A 99 -1.98 -0.09 -10.64
C PHE A 99 -2.96 0.87 -11.33
N ARG A 100 -4.27 0.67 -11.19
CA ARG A 100 -5.27 1.62 -11.71
C ARG A 100 -5.21 2.99 -11.04
N LYS A 101 -4.86 3.04 -9.75
CA LYS A 101 -4.75 4.29 -9.00
C LYS A 101 -3.53 5.11 -9.40
N HIS A 102 -2.39 4.44 -9.60
CA HIS A 102 -1.08 5.12 -9.71
C HIS A 102 -0.49 5.15 -11.12
N VAL A 103 -0.90 4.27 -12.03
CA VAL A 103 -0.35 4.21 -13.40
C VAL A 103 -1.16 5.09 -14.34
N ARG A 104 -0.48 6.01 -15.03
CA ARG A 104 -1.12 6.97 -15.94
C ARG A 104 -0.48 6.94 -17.33
N GLY A 105 -1.30 7.14 -18.36
CA GLY A 105 -0.87 7.34 -19.74
C GLY A 105 0.02 6.20 -20.28
N THR A 106 1.20 6.56 -20.80
CA THR A 106 2.13 5.64 -21.48
C THR A 106 2.73 4.58 -20.56
N GLN A 107 2.70 4.77 -19.23
CA GLN A 107 3.16 3.76 -18.28
C GLN A 107 2.36 2.45 -18.40
N TRP A 108 1.12 2.50 -18.91
CA TRP A 108 0.34 1.30 -19.17
C TRP A 108 0.96 0.39 -20.24
N LEU A 109 1.74 0.92 -21.17
CA LEU A 109 2.42 0.11 -22.20
C LEU A 109 3.44 -0.85 -21.59
N THR A 110 4.06 -0.49 -20.47
CA THR A 110 5.02 -1.35 -19.78
C THR A 110 4.36 -2.16 -18.66
N VAL A 111 3.42 -1.54 -17.93
CA VAL A 111 2.73 -2.20 -16.81
C VAL A 111 1.81 -3.31 -17.30
N PHE A 112 1.07 -3.12 -18.39
CA PHE A 112 0.14 -4.12 -18.89
C PHE A 112 0.81 -5.47 -19.22
N PRO A 113 1.87 -5.55 -20.05
CA PRO A 113 2.54 -6.82 -20.33
C PRO A 113 3.20 -7.43 -19.09
N TYR A 114 3.79 -6.60 -18.21
CA TYR A 114 4.32 -7.07 -16.93
C TYR A 114 3.24 -7.74 -16.07
N ARG A 115 2.06 -7.11 -15.98
CA ARG A 115 0.92 -7.63 -15.21
C ARG A 115 0.35 -8.90 -15.81
N LEU A 116 0.26 -8.97 -17.14
CA LEU A 116 -0.17 -10.19 -17.83
C LEU A 116 0.80 -11.35 -17.56
N GLY A 117 2.11 -11.10 -17.69
CA GLY A 117 3.14 -12.10 -17.38
C GLY A 117 3.13 -12.53 -15.91
N SER A 118 2.93 -11.60 -14.98
CA SER A 118 2.83 -11.88 -13.54
C SER A 118 1.59 -12.71 -13.19
N ALA A 119 0.44 -12.37 -13.78
CA ALA A 119 -0.81 -13.12 -13.61
C ALA A 119 -0.70 -14.54 -14.18
N PHE A 120 -0.10 -14.68 -15.37
CA PHE A 120 0.16 -15.97 -15.98
C PHE A 120 1.09 -16.83 -15.11
N LYS A 121 2.23 -16.29 -14.68
CA LYS A 121 3.19 -16.99 -13.81
C LYS A 121 2.57 -17.43 -12.49
N THR A 122 1.78 -16.55 -11.86
CA THR A 122 1.08 -16.86 -10.61
C THR A 122 0.07 -17.98 -10.81
N THR A 123 -0.72 -17.91 -11.88
CA THR A 123 -1.72 -18.92 -12.21
C THR A 123 -1.08 -20.27 -12.51
N LEU A 124 -0.01 -20.30 -13.33
CA LEU A 124 0.72 -21.52 -13.64
C LEU A 124 1.31 -22.17 -12.40
N ARG A 125 1.92 -21.38 -11.50
CA ARG A 125 2.43 -21.87 -10.22
C ARG A 125 1.34 -22.48 -9.35
N LEU A 126 0.19 -21.82 -9.21
CA LEU A 126 -0.92 -22.34 -8.42
C LEU A 126 -1.52 -23.61 -9.05
N ALA A 127 -1.59 -23.68 -10.38
CA ALA A 127 -2.05 -24.86 -11.10
C ALA A 127 -1.09 -26.05 -10.91
N GLN A 128 0.22 -25.83 -11.04
CA GLN A 128 1.26 -26.84 -10.78
C GLN A 128 1.24 -27.36 -9.33
N GLN A 129 0.81 -26.53 -8.38
CA GLN A 129 0.63 -26.91 -6.97
C GLN A 129 -0.73 -27.58 -6.69
N GLY A 130 -1.56 -27.83 -7.71
CA GLY A 130 -2.91 -28.40 -7.55
C GLY A 130 -3.92 -27.46 -6.90
N ARG A 131 -3.57 -26.19 -6.68
CA ARG A 131 -4.38 -25.19 -5.97
C ARG A 131 -5.33 -24.43 -6.90
N LEU A 132 -6.16 -25.17 -7.64
CA LEU A 132 -7.06 -24.59 -8.65
C LEU A 132 -8.11 -23.65 -8.04
N VAL A 133 -8.56 -23.91 -6.82
CA VAL A 133 -9.50 -23.04 -6.10
C VAL A 133 -8.87 -21.67 -5.81
N ALA A 134 -7.62 -21.65 -5.37
CA ALA A 134 -6.87 -20.41 -5.13
C ALA A 134 -6.58 -19.67 -6.44
N ALA A 135 -6.31 -20.39 -7.54
CA ALA A 135 -6.15 -19.79 -8.86
C ALA A 135 -7.45 -19.10 -9.33
N ARG A 136 -8.61 -19.77 -9.20
CA ARG A 136 -9.92 -19.17 -9.51
C ARG A 136 -10.20 -17.94 -8.65
N ALA A 137 -9.86 -17.99 -7.36
CA ALA A 137 -10.02 -16.86 -6.46
C ALA A 137 -9.10 -15.68 -6.83
N TYR A 138 -7.86 -15.95 -7.26
CA TYR A 138 -6.98 -14.92 -7.81
C TYR A 138 -7.60 -14.22 -9.02
N TRP A 139 -8.10 -14.97 -10.01
CA TRP A 139 -8.76 -14.42 -11.20
C TRP A 139 -10.03 -13.64 -10.86
N ARG A 140 -10.83 -14.15 -9.92
CA ARG A 140 -12.00 -13.43 -9.40
C ARG A 140 -11.59 -12.11 -8.74
N GLY A 141 -10.51 -12.11 -7.97
CA GLY A 141 -9.95 -10.91 -7.35
C GLY A 141 -9.52 -9.88 -8.40
N LEU A 142 -8.79 -10.31 -9.43
CA LEU A 142 -8.39 -9.43 -10.55
C LEU A 142 -9.62 -8.78 -11.20
N TRP A 143 -10.66 -9.57 -11.48
CA TRP A 143 -11.89 -9.11 -12.11
C TRP A 143 -12.68 -8.12 -11.24
N ASP A 144 -12.85 -8.43 -9.96
CA ASP A 144 -13.53 -7.53 -9.02
C ASP A 144 -12.74 -6.22 -8.85
N GLY A 145 -11.41 -6.29 -8.86
CA GLY A 145 -10.53 -5.12 -8.84
C GLY A 145 -10.69 -4.21 -10.06
N LEU A 146 -11.03 -4.76 -11.23
CA LEU A 146 -11.37 -3.98 -12.43
C LEU A 146 -12.75 -3.31 -12.34
N ARG A 147 -13.69 -3.94 -11.62
CA ARG A 147 -15.07 -3.43 -11.45
C ARG A 147 -15.22 -2.42 -10.32
N CYS A 148 -14.34 -2.46 -9.31
CA CYS A 148 -14.34 -1.45 -8.27
C CYS A 148 -14.00 -0.07 -8.87
N GLN A 149 -14.76 0.94 -8.46
CA GLN A 149 -14.36 2.33 -8.66
C GLN A 149 -13.08 2.57 -7.87
N VAL A 150 -12.05 3.12 -8.50
CA VAL A 150 -10.80 3.49 -7.84
C VAL A 150 -10.84 4.99 -7.64
N ARG A 151 -10.72 5.45 -6.39
CA ARG A 151 -10.65 6.87 -6.09
C ARG A 151 -9.24 7.35 -6.41
N THR A 152 -9.10 8.08 -7.50
CA THR A 152 -7.83 8.77 -7.83
C THR A 152 -7.75 10.06 -7.04
N GLU A 153 -6.65 10.31 -6.33
CA GLU A 153 -6.36 11.64 -5.80
C GLU A 153 -6.21 12.60 -7.01
N GLY A 154 -7.23 13.45 -7.22
CA GLY A 154 -7.28 14.42 -8.33
C GLY A 154 -8.66 14.80 -8.91
N SER A 155 -9.79 14.22 -8.48
CA SER A 155 -11.13 14.63 -8.96
C SER A 155 -11.77 15.68 -8.03
N ASN A 156 -11.67 16.95 -8.43
CA ASN A 156 -12.41 18.15 -7.98
C ASN A 156 -12.92 18.17 -6.53
N CYS A 157 -12.20 18.89 -5.65
CA CYS A 157 -12.87 19.70 -4.64
C CYS A 157 -13.45 20.94 -5.34
N GLY A 158 -14.70 20.85 -5.78
CA GLY A 158 -15.39 21.96 -6.42
C GLY A 158 -16.81 21.59 -6.83
N ALA A 159 -17.74 21.68 -5.87
CA ALA A 159 -19.04 22.35 -5.99
C ALA A 159 -19.99 21.90 -4.86
N ASN A 160 -20.32 22.86 -4.00
CA ASN A 160 -21.63 23.12 -3.40
C ASN A 160 -22.32 22.00 -2.61
N ASP A 161 -22.36 22.18 -1.29
CA ASP A 161 -23.59 22.00 -0.51
C ASP A 161 -23.66 23.10 0.56
N ASP A 162 -24.54 24.07 0.29
CA ASP A 162 -25.12 24.96 1.28
C ASP A 162 -25.99 24.14 2.24
N GLY A 163 -25.86 24.36 3.56
CA GLY A 163 -26.85 23.86 4.51
C GLY A 163 -26.30 23.47 5.87
N SER A 164 -26.14 24.47 6.73
CA SER A 164 -26.44 24.43 8.18
C SER A 164 -26.31 23.08 8.92
N ASN A 165 -25.25 22.93 9.73
CA ASN A 165 -25.40 22.70 11.18
C ASN A 165 -24.04 22.62 11.89
N ASN A 166 -23.68 23.73 12.52
CA ASN A 166 -23.24 23.87 13.91
C ASN A 166 -22.43 22.71 14.55
N MET A 167 -21.10 22.85 14.58
CA MET A 167 -20.24 22.46 15.71
C MET A 167 -18.96 23.34 15.70
N PRO A 168 -18.43 23.72 16.87
CA PRO A 168 -17.56 24.88 16.99
C PRO A 168 -16.13 24.62 16.51
N HIS A 169 -15.64 25.55 15.68
CA HIS A 169 -14.24 25.71 15.34
C HIS A 169 -13.43 26.03 16.61
N VAL A 170 -12.58 25.10 17.04
CA VAL A 170 -11.43 25.45 17.89
C VAL A 170 -10.29 25.85 16.97
N CYS A 171 -10.27 27.13 16.61
CA CYS A 171 -9.09 27.82 16.11
C CYS A 171 -8.04 27.85 17.23
N LEU A 172 -6.96 27.08 17.12
CA LEU A 172 -5.73 27.34 17.86
C LEU A 172 -4.68 27.87 16.90
N SER A 173 -4.52 29.19 17.03
CA SER A 173 -3.48 30.10 16.57
C SER A 173 -2.19 29.45 16.07
N THR A 174 -1.81 29.91 14.88
CA THR A 174 -0.51 29.79 14.22
C THR A 174 0.65 30.19 15.12
N GLY A 175 1.58 29.27 15.35
CA GLY A 175 2.95 29.55 15.78
C GLY A 175 3.91 29.09 14.68
N ASN A 176 4.55 30.05 14.02
CA ASN A 176 5.50 29.86 12.93
C ASN A 176 6.77 29.14 13.44
N PRO A 177 7.27 28.05 12.83
CA PRO A 177 8.57 27.49 13.23
C PRO A 177 9.72 28.35 12.68
N PRO A 178 10.75 28.69 13.49
CA PRO A 178 11.85 29.51 13.04
C PRO A 178 12.81 28.75 12.12
N GLY A 179 13.16 29.41 11.01
CA GLY A 179 14.51 29.47 10.43
C GLY A 179 15.30 28.17 10.25
N ARG A 180 15.31 27.66 9.02
CA ARG A 180 16.47 26.92 8.49
C ARG A 180 17.54 27.92 8.04
N SER A 181 18.77 27.70 8.48
CA SER A 181 19.99 28.23 7.87
C SER A 181 21.10 27.19 8.07
N PRO A 182 22.14 27.22 7.21
CA PRO A 182 22.59 26.12 6.37
C PRO A 182 23.33 24.98 7.08
#